data_AF-A0A847T5M0-F1
#
_entry.id   AF-A0A847T5M0-F1
#
_cell.length_a   1.000
_cell.length_b   1.000
_cell.length_c   1.000
_cell.angle_alpha   90.00
_cell.angle_beta   90.00
_cell.angle_gamma   90.00
#
_symmetry.space_group_name_H-M   'P 1'
#
loop_
_entity.id
_entity.type
_entity.pdbx_description
1 polymer ?
#
loop_
_entity_poly.entity_id
_entity_poly.type
_entity_poly.pdbx_seq_one_letter_code
_entity_poly.pdbx_strand_id
1 'polypeptide(L)'
;MEMIMFTSPGCKFCDLVKKKMPSQFVDKVHYYDCTLKENENLVAYYSAYHAVRKALPVLIVDEELFVGPEAALNRLRELDERGA
;
A
#
# COMPACT_ATOMS: atom_id res chain seq x y z
N MET A 1 -9.92 -10.43 3.92
CA MET A 1 -8.93 -9.36 4.10
C MET A 1 -8.65 -8.78 2.73
N GLU A 2 -9.07 -7.54 2.51
CA GLU A 2 -8.70 -6.77 1.32
C GLU A 2 -7.40 -6.03 1.60
N MET A 3 -6.41 -6.17 0.73
CA MET A 3 -5.17 -5.41 0.81
C MET A 3 -4.87 -4.72 -0.50
N ILE A 4 -4.77 -3.39 -0.43
CA ILE A 4 -4.46 -2.54 -1.57
C ILE A 4 -3.18 -1.78 -1.26
N MET A 5 -2.26 -1.65 -2.22
CA MET A 5 -1.11 -0.77 -2.09
C MET A 5 -1.02 0.21 -3.26
N PHE A 6 -1.20 1.49 -2.96
CA PHE A 6 -0.89 2.56 -3.90
C PHE A 6 0.62 2.77 -4.01
N THR A 7 1.08 2.87 -5.24
CA THR A 7 2.49 3.03 -5.61
C THR A 7 2.63 4.02 -6.76
N SER A 8 3.87 4.31 -7.16
CA SER A 8 4.17 5.01 -8.40
C SER A 8 5.45 4.43 -9.04
N PRO A 9 5.65 4.64 -10.35
CA PRO A 9 6.88 4.23 -11.01
C PRO A 9 8.10 4.92 -10.38
N GLY A 10 9.19 4.18 -10.20
CA GLY A 10 10.43 4.69 -9.63
C GLY A 10 10.39 5.00 -8.12
N CYS A 11 9.32 4.64 -7.42
CA CYS A 11 9.19 4.83 -5.98
C CYS A 11 10.08 3.85 -5.19
N LYS A 12 11.27 4.30 -4.79
CA LYS A 12 12.25 3.50 -4.01
C LYS A 12 11.66 2.90 -2.73
N PHE A 13 10.77 3.63 -2.05
CA PHE A 13 10.11 3.15 -0.83
C PHE A 13 9.04 2.09 -1.12
N CYS A 14 8.35 2.19 -2.25
CA CYS A 14 7.40 1.17 -2.69
C CYS A 14 8.13 -0.14 -3.00
N ASP A 15 9.27 -0.06 -3.68
CA ASP A 15 10.13 -1.23 -3.97
C ASP A 15 10.70 -1.85 -2.69
N LEU A 16 11.07 -1.02 -1.71
CA LEU A 16 11.50 -1.49 -0.39
C LEU A 16 10.41 -2.30 0.30
N VAL A 17 9.16 -1.82 0.30
CA VAL A 17 8.03 -2.53 0.91
C VAL A 17 7.78 -3.85 0.19
N LYS A 18 7.73 -3.85 -1.15
CA LYS A 18 7.59 -5.07 -1.96
C LYS A 18 8.67 -6.11 -1.65
N LYS A 19 9.93 -5.68 -1.51
CA LYS A 19 11.06 -6.57 -1.21
C LYS A 19 11.02 -7.17 0.20
N LYS A 20 10.49 -6.44 1.17
CA LYS A 20 10.42 -6.85 2.59
C LYS A 20 9.07 -7.44 2.99
N MET A 21 8.13 -7.51 2.06
CA MET A 21 6.80 -8.07 2.28
C MET A 21 6.90 -9.57 2.61
N PRO A 22 6.19 -10.04 3.64
CA PRO A 22 6.06 -11.47 3.91
C PRO A 22 5.50 -12.22 2.69
N SER A 23 6.02 -13.42 2.41
CA SER A 23 5.72 -14.16 1.18
C SER A 23 4.22 -14.47 1.01
N GLN A 24 3.51 -14.73 2.12
CA GLN A 24 2.07 -15.02 2.10
C GLN A 24 1.18 -13.84 1.68
N PHE A 25 1.73 -12.63 1.65
CA PHE A 25 1.01 -11.42 1.22
C PHE A 25 1.33 -11.00 -0.21
N VAL A 26 2.37 -11.55 -0.85
CA VAL A 26 2.81 -11.15 -2.19
C VAL A 26 1.68 -11.24 -3.22
N ASP A 27 0.89 -12.32 -3.17
CA ASP A 27 -0.25 -12.55 -4.07
C ASP A 27 -1.59 -12.04 -3.52
N LYS A 28 -1.63 -11.56 -2.27
CA LYS A 28 -2.84 -11.03 -1.63
C LYS A 28 -2.95 -9.49 -1.76
N VAL A 29 -1.86 -8.79 -2.10
CA VAL A 29 -1.85 -7.32 -2.22
C VAL A 29 -2.14 -6.89 -3.66
N HIS A 30 -3.18 -6.09 -3.84
CA HIS A 30 -3.50 -5.45 -5.11
C HIS A 30 -2.76 -4.11 -5.26
N TYR A 31 -1.96 -3.97 -6.31
CA TYR A 31 -1.15 -2.78 -6.53
C TYR A 31 -1.84 -1.83 -7.51
N TYR A 32 -1.90 -0.54 -7.15
CA TYR A 32 -2.39 0.50 -8.05
C TYR A 32 -1.35 1.60 -8.20
N ASP A 33 -1.09 1.99 -9.44
CA ASP A 33 -0.24 3.13 -9.76
C ASP A 33 -1.08 4.42 -9.68
N CYS A 34 -0.78 5.27 -8.70
CA CYS A 34 -1.53 6.51 -8.48
C CYS A 34 -1.23 7.62 -9.50
N THR A 35 -0.30 7.38 -10.42
CA THR A 35 0.00 8.28 -11.53
C THR A 35 -0.92 8.05 -12.74
N LEU A 36 -1.56 6.87 -12.82
CA LEU A 36 -2.48 6.54 -13.90
C LEU A 36 -3.86 7.15 -13.66
N LYS A 37 -4.44 7.69 -14.73
CA LYS A 37 -5.75 8.37 -14.69
C LYS A 37 -6.90 7.40 -14.36
N GLU A 38 -6.85 6.16 -14.83
CA GLU A 38 -7.86 5.15 -14.50
C GLU A 38 -7.98 4.86 -13.00
N ASN A 39 -6.89 5.06 -12.24
CA ASN A 39 -6.86 4.82 -10.80
C ASN A 39 -7.25 6.06 -10.00
N GLU A 40 -7.50 7.21 -10.65
CA GLU A 40 -7.76 8.48 -9.97
C GLU A 40 -8.99 8.41 -9.06
N ASN A 41 -10.07 7.78 -9.51
CA ASN A 41 -11.28 7.59 -8.69
C ASN A 41 -11.03 6.67 -7.48
N LEU A 42 -10.20 5.63 -7.63
CA LEU A 42 -9.87 4.74 -6.53
C LEU A 42 -8.97 5.43 -5.50
N VAL A 43 -7.96 6.17 -5.99
CA VAL A 43 -7.12 7.02 -5.15
C VAL A 43 -7.98 8.05 -4.42
N ALA A 44 -8.93 8.68 -5.11
CA ALA A 44 -9.89 9.62 -4.53
C ALA A 44 -10.74 9.00 -3.43
N TYR A 45 -11.28 7.81 -3.68
CA TYR A 45 -12.13 7.08 -2.76
C TYR A 45 -11.43 6.81 -1.43
N TYR A 46 -10.17 6.36 -1.50
CA TYR A 46 -9.38 6.07 -0.30
C TYR A 46 -8.67 7.31 0.27
N SER A 47 -8.68 8.46 -0.41
CA SER A 47 -7.88 9.62 0.00
C SER A 47 -8.70 10.87 0.28
N ALA A 48 -8.46 11.44 1.46
CA ALA A 48 -8.01 12.82 1.52
C ALA A 48 -6.84 13.02 0.53
N TYR A 49 -7.17 13.34 -0.73
CA TYR A 49 -6.36 13.38 -1.97
C TYR A 49 -4.90 13.87 -1.84
N HIS A 50 -4.60 14.66 -0.83
CA HIS A 50 -3.30 15.31 -0.63
C HIS A 50 -2.25 14.45 0.08
N ALA A 51 -2.66 13.43 0.86
CA ALA A 51 -1.72 12.60 1.63
C ALA A 51 -1.08 11.49 0.78
N VAL A 52 -1.88 10.79 -0.04
CA VAL A 52 -1.41 9.60 -0.77
C VAL A 52 -0.37 9.92 -1.84
N ARG A 53 -0.52 11.02 -2.58
CA ARG A 53 0.49 11.44 -3.58
C ARG A 53 1.79 11.95 -2.97
N LYS A 54 1.80 12.37 -1.71
CA LYS A 54 2.99 12.92 -1.03
C LYS A 54 3.75 11.89 -0.20
N ALA A 55 3.16 10.74 0.08
CA ALA A 55 3.70 9.80 1.07
C ALA A 55 3.50 8.32 0.66
N LEU A 56 3.93 7.98 -0.56
CA LEU A 56 3.96 6.60 -1.03
C LEU A 56 5.05 5.77 -0.33
N PRO A 57 4.87 4.44 -0.22
CA PRO A 57 3.66 3.68 -0.56
C PRO A 57 2.53 3.92 0.45
N VAL A 58 1.29 3.68 0.03
CA VAL A 58 0.14 3.67 0.94
C VAL A 58 -0.49 2.29 0.90
N LEU A 59 -0.43 1.59 2.03
CA LEU A 59 -1.08 0.30 2.22
C LEU A 59 -2.46 0.52 2.83
N ILE A 60 -3.45 -0.21 2.34
CA ILE A 60 -4.80 -0.25 2.86
C ILE A 60 -5.08 -1.69 3.25
N VAL A 61 -5.58 -1.89 4.47
CA VAL A 61 -6.00 -3.20 4.98
C VAL A 61 -7.38 -3.04 5.58
N ASP A 62 -8.38 -3.69 4.99
CA ASP A 62 -9.77 -3.63 5.45
C ASP A 62 -10.24 -2.18 5.79
N GLU A 63 -10.06 -1.27 4.83
CA GLU A 63 -10.39 0.18 4.91
C GLU A 63 -9.49 1.06 5.79
N GLU A 64 -8.54 0.50 6.53
CA GLU A 64 -7.56 1.28 7.30
C GLU A 64 -6.33 1.67 6.47
N LEU A 65 -5.87 2.93 6.62
CA LEU A 65 -4.73 3.48 5.87
C LEU A 65 -3.42 3.48 6.65
N PHE A 66 -2.37 2.95 6.02
CA PHE A 66 -1.00 2.93 6.52
C PHE A 66 -0.08 3.64 5.52
N VAL A 67 0.27 4.87 5.85
CA VAL A 67 0.95 5.80 4.94
C VAL A 67 2.46 5.76 5.14
N GLY A 68 3.20 5.55 4.07
CA GLY A 68 4.67 5.46 4.05
C GLY A 68 5.20 4.05 4.30
N PRO A 69 6.51 3.83 4.04
CA PRO A 69 7.11 2.50 4.06
C PRO A 69 7.17 1.88 5.46
N GLU A 70 7.35 2.69 6.50
CA GLU A 70 7.43 2.22 7.88
C GLU A 70 6.08 1.70 8.38
N ALA A 71 5.01 2.50 8.24
CA ALA A 71 3.67 2.10 8.63
C ALA A 71 3.19 0.86 7.86
N ALA A 72 3.43 0.81 6.54
CA ALA A 72 3.08 -0.35 5.72
C ALA A 72 3.82 -1.62 6.16
N LEU A 73 5.14 -1.55 6.41
CA LEU A 73 5.91 -2.71 6.83
C LEU A 73 5.56 -3.19 8.23
N ASN A 74 5.35 -2.27 9.17
CA ASN A 74 4.95 -2.62 10.53
C ASN A 74 3.60 -3.35 10.48
N ARG A 75 2.64 -2.82 9.71
CA ARG A 75 1.34 -3.47 9.56
C ARG A 75 1.44 -4.86 8.93
N LEU A 76 2.22 -5.01 7.86
CA LEU A 76 2.43 -6.32 7.23
C LEU A 76 3.05 -7.34 8.19
N ARG A 77 3.98 -6.93 9.06
CA ARG A 77 4.57 -7.81 10.09
C ARG A 77 3.58 -8.20 11.16
N GLU A 78 2.77 -7.25 11.66
CA GLU A 78 1.72 -7.56 12.63
C GLU A 78 0.72 -8.59 12.09
N LEU A 79 0.36 -8.48 10.81
CA LEU A 79 -0.53 -9.44 10.15
C LEU A 79 0.14 -10.82 9.99
N ASP A 80 1.44 -10.84 9.69
CA ASP A 80 2.24 -12.07 9.57
C ASP A 80 2.32 -12.82 10.90
N GLU A 81 2.66 -12.11 11.98
CA GLU A 81 2.76 -12.66 13.34
C GLU A 81 1.42 -13.19 13.87
N ARG A 82 0.30 -12.66 13.36
CA ARG A 82 -1.06 -13.09 13.71
C ARG A 82 -1.60 -14.26 12.86
N GLY A 83 -0.85 -14.69 11.84
CA GLY A 83 -1.24 -15.80 10.96
C GLY A 83 -2.42 -15.49 10.03
N ALA A 84 -2.52 -14.26 9.52
CA ALA A 84 -3.62 -13.77 8.67
C ALA A 84 -3.52 -14.12 7.16
#